data_AF-A0A8T0QB59-F1
#
_entry.id   AF-A0A8T0QB59-F1
#
_cell.length_a   1.000
_cell.length_b   1.000
_cell.length_c   1.000
_cell.angle_alpha   90.00
_cell.angle_beta   90.00
_cell.angle_gamma   90.00
#
_symmetry.space_group_name_H-M   'P 1'
#
loop_
_entity.id
_entity.type
_entity.pdbx_description
1 polymer ?
#
loop_
_entity_poly.entity_id
_entity_poly.type
_entity_poly.pdbx_seq_one_letter_code
_entity_poly.pdbx_strand_id
1 'polypeptide(L)'
;MASTVGSGRPLQSSSAIVARESGQHLLKIDGYSHTMEVPNGSHIKSRSFRVGGHSWHILYYPNGDKSESSDSISLFLQLDYNVSQGVKAKFTFSLLDHGGKPVPHYTKNSTLCIFTDMGWGFTSFVKRDELEKSEHLKDDCFTIRCDFAVTKEIQTMDVDDVGAIIPHPPPAAVTVPPSDLHRHLGSLLAIRGRW
;
A
#
# COMPACT_ATOMS: atom_id res chain seq x y z
N MET A 1 -32.54 24.02 48.35
CA MET A 1 -31.44 24.15 47.38
C MET A 1 -30.75 22.80 47.27
N ALA A 2 -30.73 22.20 46.08
CA ALA A 2 -29.80 21.11 45.74
C ALA A 2 -29.67 21.14 44.21
N SER A 3 -28.51 21.59 43.73
CA SER A 3 -28.17 21.65 42.31
C SER A 3 -27.48 20.36 41.91
N THR A 4 -28.09 19.60 41.01
CA THR A 4 -27.47 18.40 40.42
C THR A 4 -26.55 18.83 39.28
N VAL A 5 -25.24 18.63 39.46
CA VAL A 5 -24.23 18.85 38.41
C VAL A 5 -24.31 17.69 37.42
N GLY A 6 -24.64 17.99 36.17
CA GLY A 6 -24.58 17.04 35.06
C GLY A 6 -23.13 16.69 34.73
N SER A 7 -22.78 15.41 34.84
CA SER A 7 -21.50 14.88 34.37
C SER A 7 -21.56 14.73 32.85
N GLY A 8 -20.99 15.69 32.13
CA GLY A 8 -20.80 15.59 30.68
C GLY A 8 -19.70 14.57 30.35
N ARG A 9 -20.01 13.59 29.50
CA ARG A 9 -18.97 12.71 28.93
C ARG A 9 -18.00 13.54 28.07
N PRO A 10 -16.68 13.29 28.15
CA PRO A 10 -15.74 13.96 27.24
C PRO A 10 -16.04 13.55 25.80
N LEU A 11 -16.18 14.53 24.91
CA LEU A 11 -16.14 14.31 23.47
C LEU A 11 -14.67 14.16 23.08
N GLN A 12 -14.25 12.91 22.85
CA GLN A 12 -12.87 12.61 22.47
C GLN A 12 -12.79 12.53 20.93
N SER A 13 -11.85 13.29 20.36
CA SER A 13 -11.44 13.18 18.96
C SER A 13 -10.03 12.59 18.88
N SER A 14 -9.75 11.79 17.84
CA SER A 14 -8.45 11.19 17.59
C SER A 14 -8.12 11.17 16.10
N SER A 15 -6.86 11.44 15.74
CA SER A 15 -6.33 11.31 14.38
C SER A 15 -5.03 10.50 14.35
N ALA A 16 -4.66 9.98 13.17
CA ALA A 16 -3.44 9.20 12.99
C ALA A 16 -2.68 9.62 11.73
N ILE A 17 -1.35 9.59 11.81
CA ILE A 17 -0.47 9.81 10.67
C ILE A 17 0.00 8.45 10.17
N VAL A 18 -0.53 8.00 9.02
CA VAL A 18 -0.20 6.69 8.44
C VAL A 18 0.82 6.86 7.32
N ALA A 19 2.09 6.62 7.64
CA ALA A 19 3.18 6.72 6.66
C ALA A 19 3.36 5.44 5.81
N ARG A 20 2.78 4.32 6.24
CA ARG A 20 2.98 3.01 5.61
C ARG A 20 1.74 2.16 5.70
N GLU A 21 1.41 1.49 4.61
CA GLU A 21 0.38 0.47 4.59
C GLU A 21 1.03 -0.89 4.37
N SER A 22 0.76 -1.83 5.27
CA SER A 22 1.34 -3.18 5.23
C SER A 22 0.28 -4.19 4.88
N GLY A 23 0.68 -5.27 4.22
CA GLY A 23 -0.18 -6.40 3.98
C GLY A 23 0.60 -7.69 3.81
N GLN A 24 -0.16 -8.76 3.68
CA GLN A 24 0.35 -10.11 3.57
C GLN A 24 -0.41 -10.85 2.48
N HIS A 25 0.30 -11.67 1.71
CA HIS A 25 -0.27 -12.59 0.77
C HIS A 25 0.32 -13.99 0.97
N LEU A 26 -0.53 -15.02 0.98
CA LEU A 26 -0.12 -16.42 1.05
C LEU A 26 -0.36 -17.07 -0.31
N LEU A 27 0.72 -17.51 -0.94
CA LEU A 27 0.70 -18.27 -2.18
C LEU A 27 0.90 -19.74 -1.84
N LYS A 28 -0.19 -20.52 -1.84
CA LYS A 28 -0.14 -21.97 -1.73
C LYS A 28 0.15 -22.57 -3.11
N ILE A 29 1.19 -23.39 -3.20
CA ILE A 29 1.44 -24.26 -4.35
C ILE A 29 0.89 -25.62 -3.96
N ASP A 30 -0.01 -26.13 -4.78
CA ASP A 30 -0.71 -27.40 -4.60
C ASP A 30 -0.55 -28.17 -5.92
N GLY A 31 0.23 -29.25 -5.90
CA GLY A 31 0.70 -29.91 -7.11
C GLY A 31 2.06 -29.38 -7.60
N TYR A 32 3.04 -29.20 -6.70
CA TYR A 32 4.38 -28.71 -7.04
C TYR A 32 5.01 -29.50 -8.21
N SER A 33 4.90 -30.82 -8.20
CA SER A 33 5.42 -31.69 -9.27
C SER A 33 4.89 -31.32 -10.65
N HIS A 34 3.61 -30.91 -10.78
CA HIS A 34 3.05 -30.46 -12.05
C HIS A 34 3.60 -29.11 -12.50
N THR A 35 3.96 -28.23 -11.56
CA THR A 35 4.56 -26.94 -11.91
C THR A 35 5.93 -27.10 -12.58
N MET A 36 6.59 -28.25 -12.38
CA MET A 36 7.88 -28.56 -12.99
C MET A 36 7.84 -28.73 -14.51
N GLU A 37 6.65 -28.87 -15.10
CA GLU A 37 6.46 -28.88 -16.55
C GLU A 37 6.68 -27.50 -17.18
N VAL A 38 6.64 -26.42 -16.37
CA VAL A 38 6.88 -25.05 -16.84
C VAL A 38 8.37 -24.87 -17.16
N PRO A 39 8.75 -24.51 -18.39
CA PRO A 39 10.16 -24.35 -18.76
C PRO A 39 10.90 -23.29 -17.93
N ASN A 40 12.23 -23.42 -17.82
CA ASN A 40 13.08 -22.36 -17.26
C ASN A 40 12.82 -21.02 -17.98
N GLY A 41 12.81 -19.92 -17.22
CA GLY A 41 12.49 -18.59 -17.72
C GLY A 41 10.99 -18.33 -17.90
N SER A 42 10.13 -19.34 -17.75
CA SER A 42 8.67 -19.19 -17.74
C SER A 42 8.12 -19.23 -16.31
N HIS A 43 6.96 -18.60 -16.10
CA HIS A 43 6.36 -18.46 -14.77
C HIS A 43 4.88 -18.75 -14.75
N ILE A 44 4.40 -19.03 -13.54
CA ILE A 44 2.99 -19.06 -13.17
C ILE A 44 2.69 -17.78 -12.39
N LYS A 45 1.65 -17.06 -12.79
CA LYS A 45 1.19 -15.84 -12.12
C LYS A 45 0.18 -16.17 -11.02
N SER A 46 0.37 -15.62 -9.82
CA SER A 46 -0.62 -15.71 -8.75
C SER A 46 -1.88 -14.91 -9.08
N ARG A 47 -2.95 -15.13 -8.33
CA ARG A 47 -4.06 -14.16 -8.32
C ARG A 47 -3.60 -12.82 -7.78
N SER A 48 -4.24 -11.76 -8.24
CA SER A 48 -3.97 -10.40 -7.77
C SER A 48 -4.45 -10.18 -6.34
N PHE A 49 -3.73 -9.34 -5.60
CA PHE A 49 -4.08 -8.90 -4.24
C PHE A 49 -3.79 -7.40 -4.07
N ARG A 50 -4.42 -6.77 -3.07
CA ARG A 50 -4.37 -5.31 -2.88
C ARG A 50 -3.69 -4.91 -1.57
N VAL A 51 -2.74 -3.99 -1.64
CA VAL A 51 -2.09 -3.34 -0.49
C VAL A 51 -1.61 -1.96 -0.93
N GLY A 52 -1.74 -0.95 -0.06
CA GLY A 52 -1.24 0.39 -0.35
C GLY A 52 -2.01 1.10 -1.45
N GLY A 53 -3.26 0.70 -1.71
CA GLY A 53 -4.06 1.18 -2.84
C GLY A 53 -3.73 0.55 -4.20
N HIS A 54 -2.67 -0.27 -4.29
CA HIS A 54 -2.21 -0.88 -5.53
C HIS A 54 -2.59 -2.36 -5.65
N SER A 55 -2.65 -2.86 -6.89
CA SER A 55 -2.91 -4.27 -7.20
C SER A 55 -1.60 -4.94 -7.62
N TRP A 56 -1.32 -6.08 -7.00
CA TRP A 56 -0.06 -6.79 -7.07
C TRP A 56 -0.29 -8.25 -7.39
N HIS A 57 0.73 -8.90 -7.93
CA HIS A 57 0.78 -10.35 -8.07
C HIS A 57 2.21 -10.86 -7.86
N ILE A 58 2.33 -12.17 -7.64
CA ILE A 58 3.61 -12.87 -7.56
C ILE A 58 3.81 -13.64 -8.87
N LEU A 59 5.01 -13.56 -9.43
CA LEU A 59 5.49 -14.45 -10.47
C LEU A 59 6.30 -15.57 -9.82
N TYR A 60 5.86 -16.81 -10.03
CA TYR A 60 6.50 -18.02 -9.55
C TYR A 60 7.17 -18.76 -10.70
N TYR A 61 8.50 -18.88 -10.65
CA TYR A 61 9.31 -19.61 -11.61
C TYR A 61 9.78 -20.92 -10.98
N PRO A 62 9.10 -22.05 -11.22
CA PRO A 62 9.45 -23.33 -10.60
C PRO A 62 10.84 -23.82 -11.01
N ASN A 63 11.23 -23.53 -12.26
CA ASN A 63 12.50 -23.94 -12.85
C ASN A 63 13.50 -22.78 -13.02
N GLY A 64 13.37 -21.69 -12.26
CA GLY A 64 14.27 -20.53 -12.33
C GLY A 64 13.87 -19.47 -13.38
N ASP A 65 14.22 -18.21 -13.12
CA ASP A 65 13.97 -17.07 -14.02
C ASP A 65 14.96 -16.98 -15.17
N LYS A 66 16.15 -17.54 -14.99
CA LYS A 66 17.26 -17.54 -15.96
C LYS A 66 17.98 -18.88 -15.92
N SER A 67 18.85 -19.12 -16.90
CA SER A 67 19.66 -20.34 -16.97
C SER A 67 20.53 -20.53 -15.71
N GLU A 68 21.08 -19.44 -15.15
CA GLU A 68 21.93 -19.49 -13.96
C GLU A 68 21.16 -19.86 -12.68
N SER A 69 19.83 -19.71 -12.68
CA SER A 69 18.94 -20.06 -11.57
C SER A 69 18.13 -21.34 -11.83
N SER A 70 18.51 -22.15 -12.82
CA SER A 70 17.75 -23.35 -13.24
C SER A 70 17.62 -24.45 -12.16
N ASP A 71 18.48 -24.45 -11.15
CA ASP A 71 18.41 -25.35 -9.98
C ASP A 71 17.53 -24.80 -8.84
N SER A 72 16.97 -23.60 -9.00
CA SER A 72 16.31 -22.84 -7.96
C SER A 72 14.90 -22.40 -8.38
N ILE A 73 14.02 -22.25 -7.39
CA ILE A 73 12.78 -21.51 -7.56
C ILE A 73 13.10 -20.00 -7.52
N SER A 74 12.52 -19.24 -8.44
CA SER A 74 12.56 -17.76 -8.40
C SER A 74 11.18 -17.18 -8.10
N LEU A 75 11.18 -16.05 -7.39
CA LEU A 75 9.96 -15.33 -7.02
C LEU A 75 10.12 -13.84 -7.24
N PHE A 76 9.11 -13.22 -7.85
CA PHE A 76 9.05 -11.77 -8.04
C PHE A 76 7.69 -11.23 -7.64
N LEU A 77 7.68 -10.08 -6.97
CA LEU A 77 6.50 -9.27 -6.75
C LEU A 77 6.40 -8.25 -7.89
N GLN A 78 5.20 -8.02 -8.42
CA GLN A 78 4.99 -7.07 -9.50
C GLN A 78 3.63 -6.38 -9.40
N LEU A 79 3.54 -5.15 -9.92
CA LEU A 79 2.28 -4.44 -10.09
C LEU A 79 1.50 -5.01 -11.27
N ASP A 80 0.17 -5.00 -11.19
CA ASP A 80 -0.69 -5.41 -12.31
C ASP A 80 -0.72 -4.40 -13.47
N TYR A 81 -0.20 -3.19 -13.25
CA TYR A 81 -0.22 -2.09 -14.21
C TYR A 81 1.03 -1.22 -14.03
N ASN A 82 1.40 -0.48 -15.08
CA ASN A 82 2.49 0.47 -15.03
C ASN A 82 2.13 1.66 -14.14
N VAL A 83 3.02 2.01 -13.20
CA VAL A 83 2.95 3.25 -12.43
C VAL A 83 4.18 4.10 -12.75
N SER A 84 3.98 5.17 -13.53
CA SER A 84 5.09 6.00 -14.03
C SER A 84 5.89 6.69 -12.93
N GLN A 85 5.25 7.04 -11.81
CA GLN A 85 5.89 7.68 -10.66
C GLN A 85 6.62 6.69 -9.75
N GLY A 86 6.38 5.39 -9.94
CA GLY A 86 6.91 4.33 -9.09
C GLY A 86 6.22 4.21 -7.73
N VAL A 87 6.00 2.99 -7.28
CA VAL A 87 5.47 2.67 -5.95
C VAL A 87 6.62 2.21 -5.06
N LYS A 88 6.88 2.92 -3.96
CA LYS A 88 7.92 2.56 -2.99
C LYS A 88 7.41 1.46 -2.07
N ALA A 89 8.02 0.28 -2.10
CA ALA A 89 7.65 -0.81 -1.21
C ALA A 89 8.86 -1.65 -0.80
N LYS A 90 8.76 -2.25 0.39
CA LYS A 90 9.68 -3.28 0.87
C LYS A 90 8.88 -4.56 1.10
N PHE A 91 9.42 -5.69 0.68
CA PHE A 91 8.78 -7.00 0.79
C PHE A 91 9.72 -8.05 1.35
N THR A 92 9.14 -9.13 1.85
CA THR A 92 9.81 -10.31 2.37
C THR A 92 9.06 -11.52 1.82
N PHE A 93 9.80 -12.45 1.23
CA PHE A 93 9.28 -13.78 0.90
C PHE A 93 9.80 -14.79 1.91
N SER A 94 8.91 -15.66 2.40
CA SER A 94 9.23 -16.70 3.37
C SER A 94 8.53 -18.00 2.99
N LEU A 95 9.26 -19.11 3.01
CA LEU A 95 8.63 -20.42 3.07
C LEU A 95 7.98 -20.60 4.45
N LEU A 96 6.78 -21.17 4.49
CA LEU A 96 6.10 -21.48 5.75
C LEU A 96 6.33 -22.94 6.16
N ASP A 97 6.45 -23.16 7.47
CA ASP A 97 6.33 -24.49 8.06
C ASP A 97 4.85 -24.95 8.12
N HIS A 98 4.62 -26.19 8.56
CA HIS A 98 3.27 -26.76 8.71
C HIS A 98 2.41 -26.04 9.75
N GLY A 99 3.03 -25.28 10.66
CA GLY A 99 2.35 -24.42 11.62
C GLY A 99 1.99 -23.04 11.06
N GLY A 100 2.29 -22.77 9.79
CA GLY A 100 2.08 -21.48 9.14
C GLY A 100 3.08 -20.40 9.55
N LYS A 101 4.20 -20.77 10.16
CA LYS A 101 5.25 -19.82 10.58
C LYS A 101 6.36 -19.71 9.54
N PRO A 102 6.91 -18.50 9.30
CA PRO A 102 8.06 -18.32 8.43
C PRO A 102 9.27 -19.15 8.89
N VAL A 103 9.89 -19.88 7.96
CA VAL A 103 11.15 -20.58 8.20
C VAL A 103 12.30 -19.60 7.96
N PRO A 104 13.10 -19.24 8.98
CA PRO A 104 14.12 -18.19 8.84
C PRO A 104 15.17 -18.50 7.76
N HIS A 105 15.54 -19.77 7.60
CA HIS A 105 16.50 -20.22 6.59
C HIS A 105 16.00 -19.96 5.15
N TYR A 106 14.69 -20.07 4.93
CA TYR A 106 14.02 -19.85 3.64
C TYR A 106 13.28 -18.51 3.61
N THR A 107 13.85 -17.48 4.25
CA THR A 107 13.30 -16.12 4.27
C THR A 107 14.26 -15.13 3.62
N LYS A 108 13.77 -14.37 2.64
CA LYS A 108 14.53 -13.35 1.93
C LYS A 108 13.82 -12.01 1.98
N ASN A 109 14.58 -10.97 2.34
CA ASN A 109 14.09 -9.62 2.52
C ASN A 109 14.59 -8.74 1.38
N SER A 110 13.71 -7.91 0.81
CA SER A 110 14.11 -6.90 -0.15
C SER A 110 14.72 -5.69 0.55
N THR A 111 15.46 -4.88 -0.20
CA THR A 111 15.67 -3.47 0.14
C THR A 111 14.41 -2.67 -0.24
N LEU A 112 14.43 -1.34 -0.03
CA LEU A 112 13.35 -0.51 -0.57
C LEU A 112 13.41 -0.54 -2.10
N CYS A 113 12.35 -1.02 -2.73
CA CYS A 113 12.21 -1.12 -4.17
C CYS A 113 11.24 -0.05 -4.68
N ILE A 114 11.46 0.40 -5.91
CA ILE A 114 10.56 1.31 -6.63
C ILE A 114 9.93 0.50 -7.77
N PHE A 115 8.65 0.17 -7.63
CA PHE A 115 7.91 -0.65 -8.58
C PHE A 115 7.26 0.23 -9.65
N THR A 116 7.56 -0.03 -10.92
CA THR A 116 6.93 0.63 -12.07
C THR A 116 6.08 -0.39 -12.82
N ASP A 117 6.60 -0.92 -13.91
CA ASP A 117 6.08 -2.03 -14.71
C ASP A 117 6.89 -3.30 -14.53
N MET A 118 8.14 -3.23 -14.05
CA MET A 118 8.98 -4.40 -13.76
C MET A 118 8.81 -4.91 -12.32
N GLY A 119 8.91 -6.23 -12.17
CA GLY A 119 8.87 -6.90 -10.87
C GLY A 119 10.21 -6.87 -10.13
N TRP A 120 10.16 -6.96 -8.81
CA TRP A 120 11.32 -7.09 -7.93
C TRP A 120 11.25 -8.42 -7.18
N GLY A 121 12.37 -9.11 -7.03
CA GLY A 121 12.35 -10.47 -6.53
C GLY A 121 13.72 -11.08 -6.29
N PHE A 122 13.74 -12.41 -6.18
CA PHE A 122 14.94 -13.21 -6.00
C PHE A 122 15.03 -14.26 -7.11
N THR A 123 16.09 -14.18 -7.90
CA THR A 123 16.41 -15.15 -8.96
C THR A 123 16.66 -16.55 -8.39
N SER A 124 17.27 -16.64 -7.20
CA SER A 124 17.36 -17.89 -6.43
C SER A 124 16.74 -17.63 -5.06
N PHE A 125 15.47 -18.00 -4.90
CA PHE A 125 14.77 -17.91 -3.61
C PHE A 125 15.08 -19.12 -2.74
N VAL A 126 14.80 -20.33 -3.26
CA VAL A 126 15.10 -21.62 -2.62
C VAL A 126 15.61 -22.58 -3.68
N LYS A 127 16.65 -23.36 -3.37
CA LYS A 127 17.09 -24.43 -4.26
C LYS A 127 16.06 -25.54 -4.28
N ARG A 128 15.75 -26.11 -5.44
CA ARG A 128 14.77 -27.19 -5.54
C ARG A 128 15.18 -28.41 -4.75
N ASP A 129 16.45 -28.82 -4.87
CA ASP A 129 16.98 -29.96 -4.13
C ASP A 129 16.87 -29.78 -2.60
N GLU A 130 17.05 -28.54 -2.11
CA GLU A 130 16.85 -28.21 -0.69
C GLU A 130 15.38 -28.28 -0.29
N LEU A 131 14.47 -27.73 -1.12
CA LEU A 131 13.03 -27.78 -0.87
C LEU A 131 12.51 -29.22 -0.87
N GLU A 132 12.90 -30.03 -1.85
CA GLU A 132 12.47 -31.41 -2.04
C GLU A 132 12.97 -32.34 -0.93
N LYS A 133 14.13 -32.04 -0.34
CA LYS A 133 14.65 -32.74 0.85
C LYS A 133 14.13 -32.19 2.17
N SER A 134 13.51 -31.00 2.16
CA SER A 134 12.98 -30.38 3.36
C SER A 134 11.68 -31.04 3.81
N GLU A 135 11.36 -30.89 5.08
CA GLU A 135 10.05 -31.28 5.60
C GLU A 135 8.91 -30.34 5.16
N HIS A 136 9.22 -29.20 4.53
CA HIS A 136 8.24 -28.15 4.21
C HIS A 136 7.48 -28.39 2.90
N LEU A 137 8.02 -29.20 1.99
CA LEU A 137 7.28 -29.75 0.88
C LEU A 137 6.59 -31.04 1.36
N LYS A 138 5.27 -31.00 1.49
CA LYS A 138 4.49 -32.14 1.98
C LYS A 138 3.24 -32.33 1.14
N ASP A 139 2.94 -33.59 0.81
CA ASP A 139 1.78 -33.94 -0.01
C ASP A 139 1.76 -33.14 -1.33
N ASP A 140 2.93 -32.97 -1.95
CA ASP A 140 3.17 -32.16 -3.15
C ASP A 140 2.75 -30.67 -3.02
N CYS A 141 2.71 -30.16 -1.79
CA CYS A 141 2.29 -28.81 -1.45
C CYS A 141 3.32 -28.07 -0.61
N PHE A 142 3.40 -26.76 -0.80
CA PHE A 142 4.08 -25.84 0.11
C PHE A 142 3.46 -24.45 0.02
N THR A 143 3.75 -23.58 0.99
CA THR A 143 3.21 -22.22 1.01
C THR A 143 4.31 -21.18 1.13
N ILE A 144 4.25 -20.18 0.26
CA ILE A 144 5.07 -18.98 0.32
C ILE A 144 4.23 -17.85 0.92
N ARG A 145 4.78 -17.18 1.92
CA ARG A 145 4.26 -15.93 2.46
C ARG A 145 5.02 -14.75 1.88
N CYS A 146 4.28 -13.76 1.41
CA CYS A 146 4.78 -12.44 1.05
C CYS A 146 4.27 -11.43 2.07
N ASP A 147 5.13 -10.93 2.94
CA ASP A 147 4.83 -9.74 3.73
C ASP A 147 5.41 -8.53 3.01
N PHE A 148 4.63 -7.50 2.80
CA PHE A 148 5.14 -6.31 2.15
C PHE A 148 4.39 -5.07 2.59
N ALA A 149 5.05 -3.95 2.42
CA ALA A 149 4.48 -2.71 2.89
C ALA A 149 4.95 -1.53 2.06
N VAL A 150 3.96 -0.78 1.65
CA VAL A 150 4.00 0.34 0.72
C VAL A 150 4.17 1.61 1.54
N THR A 151 5.19 2.39 1.20
CA THR A 151 5.43 3.69 1.81
C THR A 151 4.59 4.73 1.08
N LYS A 152 3.73 5.43 1.81
CA LYS A 152 2.95 6.54 1.26
C LYS A 152 3.67 7.86 1.52
N GLU A 153 3.45 8.84 0.66
CA GLU A 153 3.73 10.23 1.02
C GLU A 153 2.77 10.62 2.16
N ILE A 154 3.29 11.26 3.20
CA ILE A 154 2.53 11.58 4.40
C ILE A 154 1.43 12.59 4.03
N GLN A 155 0.17 12.19 4.13
CA GLN A 155 -0.99 13.08 4.00
C GLN A 155 -1.87 12.92 5.24
N THR A 156 -2.26 14.03 5.85
CA THR A 156 -3.20 14.09 6.97
C THR A 156 -4.63 13.95 6.45
N MET A 157 -5.39 13.00 6.99
CA MET A 157 -6.83 12.85 6.72
C MET A 157 -7.61 13.04 8.02
N ASP A 158 -8.59 13.93 7.98
CA ASP A 158 -9.63 14.05 9.02
C ASP A 158 -10.73 13.02 8.74
N VAL A 159 -11.31 12.43 9.79
CA VAL A 159 -12.44 11.51 9.69
C VAL A 159 -13.69 12.27 10.13
N ASP A 160 -14.54 12.62 9.18
CA ASP A 160 -15.86 13.21 9.46
C ASP A 160 -16.80 12.11 9.99
N ASP A 161 -17.18 12.20 11.26
CA ASP A 161 -18.37 11.55 11.81
C ASP A 161 -19.43 12.63 12.06
N VAL A 162 -20.42 12.72 11.17
CA VAL A 162 -21.86 12.60 11.46
C VAL A 162 -22.59 12.48 10.12
N GLY A 163 -23.36 11.41 9.98
CA GLY A 163 -24.20 11.15 8.80
C GLY A 163 -25.26 12.22 8.55
N ALA A 164 -25.35 12.66 7.30
CA ALA A 164 -26.58 12.91 6.55
C ALA A 164 -26.20 13.30 5.12
N ILE A 165 -26.76 12.60 4.14
CA ILE A 165 -26.75 13.06 2.75
C ILE A 165 -27.60 14.34 2.73
N ILE A 166 -26.96 15.50 2.65
CA ILE A 166 -27.60 16.73 2.16
C ILE A 166 -26.84 17.13 0.89
N PRO A 167 -27.50 17.18 -0.28
CA PRO A 167 -26.91 17.77 -1.48
C PRO A 167 -26.60 19.25 -1.19
N HIS A 168 -25.33 19.63 -1.18
CA HIS A 168 -24.93 21.03 -1.07
C HIS A 168 -25.38 21.80 -2.33
N PRO A 169 -26.07 22.95 -2.21
CA PRO A 169 -26.32 23.84 -3.33
C PRO A 169 -25.02 24.54 -3.75
N PRO A 170 -24.88 24.99 -5.02
CA PRO A 170 -23.70 25.72 -5.47
C PRO A 170 -23.47 27.00 -4.66
N PRO A 171 -22.22 27.41 -4.41
CA PRO A 171 -21.92 28.58 -3.59
C PRO A 171 -22.49 29.85 -4.24
N ALA A 172 -23.32 30.58 -3.50
CA ALA A 172 -23.78 31.90 -3.87
C ALA A 172 -22.57 32.84 -4.02
N ALA A 173 -22.51 33.55 -5.14
CA ALA A 173 -21.51 34.59 -5.37
C ALA A 173 -21.58 35.62 -4.23
N VAL A 174 -20.48 35.75 -3.47
CA VAL A 174 -20.30 36.84 -2.53
C VAL A 174 -20.12 38.12 -3.34
N THR A 175 -21.18 38.91 -3.50
CA THR A 175 -21.11 40.21 -4.14
C THR A 175 -20.37 41.17 -3.20
N VAL A 176 -19.13 41.49 -3.54
CA VAL A 176 -18.34 42.52 -2.85
C VAL A 176 -19.02 43.87 -3.09
N PRO A 177 -19.38 44.64 -2.05
CA PRO A 177 -19.91 45.98 -2.24
C PRO A 177 -18.83 46.90 -2.86
N PRO A 178 -19.20 47.80 -3.78
CA PRO A 178 -18.25 48.70 -4.42
C PRO A 178 -17.61 49.65 -3.38
N SER A 179 -16.31 49.89 -3.54
CA SER A 179 -15.51 50.73 -2.65
C SER A 179 -15.95 52.20 -2.69
N ASP A 180 -16.42 52.74 -1.57
CA ASP A 180 -16.76 54.16 -1.37
C ASP A 180 -15.51 55.06 -1.16
N LEU A 181 -14.41 54.77 -1.86
CA LEU A 181 -13.14 55.51 -1.73
C LEU A 181 -13.29 56.98 -2.13
N HIS A 182 -14.17 57.26 -3.10
CA HIS A 182 -14.46 58.63 -3.54
C HIS A 182 -15.19 59.48 -2.48
N ARG A 183 -15.93 58.85 -1.56
CA ARG A 183 -16.68 59.56 -0.52
C ARG A 183 -15.80 59.97 0.67
N HIS A 184 -14.67 59.29 0.90
CA HIS A 184 -13.68 59.67 1.91
C HIS A 184 -12.68 60.73 1.43
N LEU A 185 -12.37 60.80 0.13
CA LEU A 185 -11.47 61.83 -0.41
C LEU A 185 -12.13 63.21 -0.50
N GLY A 186 -13.45 63.27 -0.68
CA GLY A 186 -14.22 64.53 -0.68
C GLY A 186 -14.24 65.25 0.66
N SER A 187 -14.09 64.53 1.78
CA SER A 187 -14.12 65.09 3.14
C SER A 187 -12.81 65.77 3.56
N LEU A 188 -11.70 65.51 2.85
CA LEU A 188 -10.37 66.07 3.16
C LEU A 188 -10.07 67.37 2.40
N LEU A 189 -10.86 67.71 1.37
CA LEU A 189 -10.71 68.97 0.61
C LEU A 189 -11.77 70.03 0.94
N ALA A 190 -12.71 69.75 1.86
CA ALA A 190 -13.77 70.67 2.27
C ALA A 190 -13.45 71.49 3.55
N ILE A 191 -12.26 71.35 4.16
CA ILE A 191 -11.86 72.14 5.34
C ILE A 191 -10.59 72.95 5.05
N ARG A 192 -10.70 73.96 4.19
CA ARG A 192 -10.16 75.32 4.41
C ARG A 192 -10.36 76.20 3.17
N GLY A 193 -11.36 77.06 3.24
CA GLY A 193 -11.49 78.23 2.39
C GLY A 193 -12.47 79.22 3.03
N ARG A 194 -11.95 80.42 3.36
CA ARG A 194 -12.56 81.60 4.03
C ARG A 194 -12.12 81.74 5.50
N TRP A 195 -11.34 82.75 5.92
CA TRP A 195 -11.08 84.10 5.41
C TRP A 195 -9.60 84.48 5.52
#